data_AF-A0A7S2BAY4-F1
#
_entry.id   AF-A0A7S2BAY4-F1
#
_cell.length_a   1.000
_cell.length_b   1.000
_cell.length_c   1.000
_cell.angle_alpha   90.00
_cell.angle_beta   90.00
_cell.angle_gamma   90.00
#
_symmetry.space_group_name_H-M   'P 1'
#
loop_
_entity.id
_entity.type
_entity.pdbx_description
1 polymer ?
#
loop_
_entity_poly.entity_id
_entity_poly.type
_entity_poly.pdbx_seq_one_letter_code
_entity_poly.pdbx_strand_id
1 'polypeptide(L)'
;GWLVIIAENIRHFAHDDGEPIPFIFRLLHETTGRWYWWSIAENTDGEDVCADADFIGLWNFTQQYLIKTHDLHNIIWLYSPSKPTSRYESAFEQRYPGDDSVDMIGFDQYSSVNWYNDSILTDCYTVANFSLEHDKLACIAETGIEDGIQDVGYDHKNWFFKDFAKKFMHDRICSSIVYALTWENAHPDFYWTPLDGDATLPGLKMMYESDFSVFADDSKFKKVLAKYGYNEL
;
A
#
# COMPACT_ATOMS: atom_id res chain seq x y z
N GLY A 1 -4.68 21.47 -15.70
CA GLY A 1 -5.41 20.21 -15.45
C GLY A 1 -4.83 19.53 -14.22
N TRP A 2 -5.45 18.44 -13.75
CA TRP A 2 -5.04 17.74 -12.51
C TRP A 2 -3.55 17.36 -12.48
N LEU A 3 -3.01 16.78 -13.56
CA LEU A 3 -1.60 16.37 -13.62
C LEU A 3 -0.61 17.55 -13.54
N VAL A 4 -1.00 18.75 -13.99
CA VAL A 4 -0.16 19.94 -13.81
C VAL A 4 -0.09 20.33 -12.34
N ILE A 5 -1.23 20.30 -11.63
CA ILE A 5 -1.28 20.60 -10.20
C ILE A 5 -0.43 19.59 -9.42
N ILE A 6 -0.56 18.29 -9.74
CA ILE A 6 0.25 17.23 -9.12
C ILE A 6 1.74 17.49 -9.37
N ALA A 7 2.13 17.74 -10.63
CA ALA A 7 3.53 18.00 -10.97
C ALA A 7 4.09 19.22 -10.23
N GLU A 8 3.34 20.33 -10.17
CA GLU A 8 3.73 21.52 -9.43
C GLU A 8 3.91 21.21 -7.93
N ASN A 9 2.99 20.47 -7.30
CA ASN A 9 3.13 20.11 -5.89
C ASN A 9 4.37 19.23 -5.64
N ILE A 10 4.63 18.25 -6.50
CA ILE A 10 5.79 17.36 -6.36
C ILE A 10 7.11 18.15 -6.38
N ARG A 11 7.23 19.19 -7.22
CA ARG A 11 8.44 20.04 -7.27
C ARG A 11 8.73 20.75 -5.95
N HIS A 12 7.71 20.97 -5.12
CA HIS A 12 7.87 21.62 -3.81
C HIS A 12 8.28 20.64 -2.71
N PHE A 13 8.27 19.32 -2.97
CA PHE A 13 8.80 18.33 -2.05
C PHE A 13 10.32 18.24 -2.20
N ALA A 14 11.02 19.19 -1.58
CA ALA A 14 12.47 19.26 -1.55
C ALA A 14 12.95 19.59 -0.14
N HIS A 15 14.17 19.16 0.17
CA HIS A 15 14.89 19.59 1.36
C HIS A 15 15.25 21.09 1.28
N ASP A 16 15.69 21.67 2.40
CA ASP A 16 16.08 23.08 2.48
C ASP A 16 17.24 23.45 1.53
N ASP A 17 18.07 22.47 1.14
CA ASP A 17 19.15 22.62 0.17
C ASP A 17 18.70 22.48 -1.30
N GLY A 18 17.41 22.21 -1.52
CA GLY A 18 16.80 22.05 -2.83
C GLY A 18 16.84 20.62 -3.39
N GLU A 19 17.41 19.64 -2.68
CA GLU A 19 17.40 18.25 -3.11
C GLU A 19 15.97 17.68 -3.06
N PRO A 20 15.44 17.10 -4.16
CA PRO A 20 14.10 16.53 -4.19
C PRO A 20 13.91 15.38 -3.19
N ILE A 21 12.81 15.41 -2.44
CA ILE A 21 12.44 14.34 -1.51
C ILE A 21 11.81 13.20 -2.32
N PRO A 22 12.33 11.96 -2.25
CA PRO A 22 11.70 10.82 -2.89
C PRO A 22 10.36 10.48 -2.22
N PHE A 23 9.38 10.08 -3.01
CA PHE A 23 8.10 9.60 -2.50
C PHE A 23 7.55 8.47 -3.35
N ILE A 24 6.73 7.63 -2.70
CA ILE A 24 6.00 6.55 -3.36
C ILE A 24 4.70 7.14 -3.89
N PHE A 25 4.50 7.09 -5.21
CA PHE A 25 3.27 7.51 -5.86
C PHE A 25 2.45 6.30 -6.27
N ARG A 26 1.40 6.03 -5.50
CA ARG A 26 0.46 4.94 -5.69
C ARG A 26 -0.67 5.37 -6.61
N LEU A 27 -0.50 5.10 -7.90
CA LEU A 27 -1.39 5.59 -8.95
C LEU A 27 -2.56 4.61 -9.18
N LEU A 28 -3.79 5.11 -9.28
CA LEU A 28 -4.98 4.32 -9.68
C LEU A 28 -5.13 2.99 -8.91
N HIS A 29 -4.92 3.04 -7.58
CA HIS A 29 -5.06 1.90 -6.66
C HIS A 29 -6.42 1.20 -6.72
N GLU A 30 -6.46 -0.02 -6.20
CA GLU A 30 -7.65 -0.87 -6.15
C GLU A 30 -8.31 -1.11 -7.52
N THR A 31 -7.47 -1.24 -8.56
CA THR A 31 -7.94 -1.41 -9.94
C THR A 31 -8.82 -2.65 -10.16
N THR A 32 -8.59 -3.71 -9.39
CA THR A 32 -9.40 -4.94 -9.38
C THR A 32 -10.70 -4.81 -8.59
N GLY A 33 -10.92 -3.68 -7.89
CA GLY A 33 -12.15 -3.37 -7.18
C GLY A 33 -13.32 -3.06 -8.11
N ARG A 34 -14.39 -2.48 -7.56
CA ARG A 34 -15.60 -2.13 -8.32
C ARG A 34 -16.17 -0.75 -8.04
N TRP A 35 -15.43 0.09 -7.33
CA TRP A 35 -15.92 1.34 -6.76
C TRP A 35 -15.27 2.59 -7.34
N TYR A 36 -14.15 2.46 -8.07
CA TYR A 36 -13.56 3.57 -8.82
C TYR A 36 -13.86 3.47 -10.30
N TRP A 37 -13.92 4.63 -10.97
CA TRP A 37 -14.17 4.70 -12.41
C TRP A 37 -13.02 4.12 -13.26
N TRP A 38 -11.84 3.90 -12.66
CA TRP A 38 -10.72 3.20 -13.30
C TRP A 38 -10.69 1.69 -12.97
N SER A 39 -11.57 1.20 -12.10
CA SER A 39 -11.59 -0.21 -11.73
C SER A 39 -12.21 -1.09 -12.84
N ILE A 40 -12.10 -2.41 -12.69
CA ILE A 40 -12.68 -3.42 -13.60
C ILE A 40 -14.22 -3.48 -13.61
N ALA A 41 -14.93 -2.61 -12.88
CA ALA A 41 -16.36 -2.81 -12.68
C ALA A 41 -17.13 -2.83 -14.01
N GLU A 42 -18.02 -3.81 -14.13
CA GLU A 42 -19.13 -3.82 -15.07
C GLU A 42 -20.16 -2.75 -14.65
N ASN A 43 -20.63 -1.91 -15.58
CA ASN A 43 -21.80 -1.07 -15.34
C ASN A 43 -23.06 -1.95 -15.13
N THR A 44 -24.21 -1.37 -14.81
CA THR A 44 -25.47 -2.12 -14.63
C THR A 44 -25.91 -2.92 -15.86
N ASP A 45 -25.28 -2.68 -17.01
CA ASP A 45 -25.52 -3.34 -18.29
C ASP A 45 -24.44 -4.41 -18.62
N GLY A 46 -23.46 -4.65 -17.74
CA GLY A 46 -22.45 -5.70 -17.90
C GLY A 46 -21.18 -5.27 -18.66
N GLU A 47 -20.93 -3.97 -18.87
CA GLU A 47 -19.75 -3.47 -19.61
C GLU A 47 -18.68 -2.93 -18.67
N ASP A 48 -17.41 -3.32 -18.87
CA ASP A 48 -16.26 -2.76 -18.14
C ASP A 48 -16.23 -1.22 -18.23
N VAL A 49 -16.18 -0.55 -17.08
CA VAL A 49 -16.13 0.91 -16.95
C VAL A 49 -14.79 1.46 -17.46
N CYS A 50 -13.72 0.68 -17.37
CA CYS A 50 -12.41 0.98 -17.92
C CYS A 50 -11.81 -0.32 -18.46
N ALA A 51 -11.54 -0.41 -19.76
CA ALA A 51 -10.89 -1.58 -20.34
C ALA A 51 -9.42 -1.67 -19.87
N ASP A 52 -8.87 -2.88 -19.78
CA ASP A 52 -7.49 -3.08 -19.29
C ASP A 52 -6.45 -2.30 -20.11
N ALA A 53 -6.64 -2.22 -21.43
CA ALA A 53 -5.77 -1.42 -22.30
C ALA A 53 -5.87 0.08 -22.03
N ASP A 54 -7.05 0.59 -21.68
CA ASP A 54 -7.25 2.00 -21.31
C ASP A 54 -6.62 2.30 -19.94
N PHE A 55 -6.72 1.37 -18.99
CA PHE A 55 -6.04 1.48 -17.69
C PHE A 55 -4.52 1.58 -17.89
N ILE A 56 -3.93 0.65 -18.66
CA ILE A 56 -2.49 0.64 -18.97
C ILE A 56 -2.10 1.92 -19.72
N GLY A 57 -2.93 2.37 -20.67
CA GLY A 57 -2.74 3.61 -21.41
C GLY A 57 -2.72 4.83 -20.48
N LEU A 58 -3.68 4.92 -19.55
CA LEU A 58 -3.79 6.01 -18.58
C LEU A 58 -2.61 6.02 -17.60
N TRP A 59 -2.17 4.85 -17.12
CA TRP A 59 -0.98 4.69 -16.30
C TRP A 59 0.25 5.24 -17.00
N ASN A 60 0.56 4.69 -18.18
CA ASN A 60 1.76 5.03 -18.94
C ASN A 60 1.74 6.49 -19.39
N PHE A 61 0.57 7.02 -19.77
CA PHE A 61 0.41 8.45 -20.05
C PHE A 61 0.75 9.30 -18.83
N THR A 62 0.19 8.97 -17.65
CA THR A 62 0.42 9.73 -16.42
C THR A 62 1.90 9.72 -16.02
N GLN A 63 2.53 8.55 -16.04
CA GLN A 63 3.95 8.42 -15.76
C GLN A 63 4.81 9.22 -16.74
N GLN A 64 4.62 9.02 -18.04
CA GLN A 64 5.41 9.72 -19.04
C GLN A 64 5.16 11.22 -19.04
N TYR A 65 3.95 11.67 -18.69
CA TYR A 65 3.65 13.08 -18.55
C TYR A 65 4.43 13.69 -17.38
N LEU A 66 4.42 13.05 -16.19
CA LEU A 66 5.18 13.54 -15.03
C LEU A 66 6.70 13.48 -15.26
N ILE A 67 7.21 12.40 -15.88
CA ILE A 67 8.66 12.25 -16.12
C ILE A 67 9.12 13.10 -17.30
N LYS A 68 8.56 12.91 -18.51
CA LYS A 68 9.11 13.51 -19.73
C LYS A 68 8.67 14.95 -19.96
N THR A 69 7.46 15.31 -19.51
CA THR A 69 6.93 16.68 -19.70
C THR A 69 7.27 17.58 -18.53
N HIS A 70 7.25 17.04 -17.31
CA HIS A 70 7.54 17.79 -16.09
C HIS A 70 8.92 17.50 -15.49
N ASP A 71 9.72 16.62 -16.08
CA ASP A 71 11.11 16.37 -15.65
C ASP A 71 11.22 16.00 -14.15
N LEU A 72 10.27 15.19 -13.67
CA LEU A 72 10.24 14.70 -12.29
C LEU A 72 10.90 13.33 -12.20
N HIS A 73 11.87 13.20 -11.29
CA HIS A 73 12.70 11.99 -11.13
C HIS A 73 12.76 11.46 -9.68
N ASN A 74 11.98 12.04 -8.77
CA ASN A 74 11.90 11.66 -7.35
C ASN A 74 10.66 10.81 -7.02
N ILE A 75 10.15 10.07 -8.01
CA ILE A 75 8.91 9.31 -7.91
C ILE A 75 9.22 7.81 -7.98
N ILE A 76 8.76 7.05 -6.98
CA ILE A 76 8.70 5.60 -7.01
C ILE A 76 7.27 5.20 -7.37
N TRP A 77 7.08 4.45 -8.45
CA TRP A 77 5.76 4.09 -8.99
C TRP A 77 5.24 2.79 -8.37
N LEU A 78 4.12 2.88 -7.65
CA LEU A 78 3.50 1.74 -6.97
C LEU A 78 2.19 1.32 -7.62
N TYR A 79 2.16 0.09 -8.13
CA TYR A 79 0.95 -0.58 -8.64
C TYR A 79 0.33 -1.47 -7.54
N SER A 80 -0.90 -1.19 -7.14
CA SER A 80 -1.56 -1.90 -6.03
C SER A 80 -3.04 -2.23 -6.31
N PRO A 81 -3.37 -3.43 -6.85
CA PRO A 81 -4.74 -3.92 -6.91
C PRO A 81 -5.35 -4.13 -5.51
N SER A 82 -6.68 -4.24 -5.44
CA SER A 82 -7.41 -4.67 -4.24
C SER A 82 -7.60 -6.19 -4.27
N LYS A 83 -7.29 -6.89 -3.18
CA LYS A 83 -7.61 -8.32 -2.97
C LYS A 83 -7.26 -9.20 -4.20
N PRO A 84 -6.00 -9.23 -4.65
CA PRO A 84 -5.57 -9.88 -5.90
C PRO A 84 -5.93 -11.36 -6.01
N THR A 85 -6.21 -12.08 -4.91
CA THR A 85 -6.58 -13.51 -4.93
C THR A 85 -8.06 -13.80 -4.82
N SER A 86 -8.90 -12.75 -4.79
CA SER A 86 -10.36 -12.90 -4.81
C SER A 86 -10.87 -13.19 -6.23
N ARG A 87 -12.07 -12.74 -6.59
CA ARG A 87 -12.69 -12.92 -7.92
C ARG A 87 -11.93 -12.24 -9.09
N TYR A 88 -10.70 -11.78 -8.88
CA TYR A 88 -10.02 -10.77 -9.69
C TYR A 88 -8.57 -11.11 -10.06
N GLU A 89 -8.14 -12.35 -9.81
CA GLU A 89 -6.75 -12.79 -10.03
C GLU A 89 -6.24 -12.50 -11.45
N SER A 90 -7.08 -12.69 -12.48
CA SER A 90 -6.68 -12.37 -13.85
C SER A 90 -6.51 -10.87 -14.10
N ALA A 91 -7.31 -10.02 -13.45
CA ALA A 91 -7.26 -8.58 -13.65
C ALA A 91 -6.01 -7.93 -13.04
N PHE A 92 -5.45 -8.52 -11.98
CA PHE A 92 -4.19 -8.05 -11.40
C PHE A 92 -3.06 -8.09 -12.45
N GLU A 93 -2.85 -9.25 -13.08
CA GLU A 93 -1.79 -9.42 -14.07
C GLU A 93 -2.14 -8.71 -15.39
N GLN A 94 -3.40 -8.79 -15.84
CA GLN A 94 -3.85 -8.18 -17.10
C GLN A 94 -3.69 -6.66 -17.13
N ARG A 95 -3.77 -6.00 -15.97
CA ARG A 95 -3.62 -4.55 -15.83
C ARG A 95 -2.23 -4.10 -15.43
N TYR A 96 -1.28 -5.03 -15.28
CA TYR A 96 0.09 -4.68 -14.94
C TYR A 96 0.69 -3.80 -16.05
N PRO A 97 1.10 -2.55 -15.76
CA PRO A 97 1.56 -1.61 -16.79
C PRO A 97 2.88 -2.00 -17.48
N GLY A 98 3.63 -2.92 -16.88
CA GLY A 98 4.93 -3.39 -17.36
C GLY A 98 6.09 -2.98 -16.45
N ASP A 99 7.20 -3.72 -16.55
CA ASP A 99 8.37 -3.58 -15.67
C ASP A 99 9.10 -2.25 -15.78
N ASP A 100 9.01 -1.58 -16.94
CA ASP A 100 9.58 -0.25 -17.16
C ASP A 100 8.76 0.87 -16.50
N SER A 101 7.52 0.56 -16.11
CA SER A 101 6.53 1.54 -15.65
C SER A 101 6.19 1.44 -14.17
N VAL A 102 6.72 0.43 -13.46
CA VAL A 102 6.39 0.12 -12.07
C VAL A 102 7.69 -0.19 -11.31
N ASP A 103 7.89 0.47 -10.18
CA ASP A 103 9.04 0.23 -9.29
C ASP A 103 8.68 -0.71 -8.13
N MET A 104 7.44 -0.65 -7.67
CA MET A 104 6.92 -1.43 -6.56
C MET A 104 5.56 -2.02 -6.88
N ILE A 105 5.31 -3.23 -6.40
CA ILE A 105 4.03 -3.92 -6.55
C ILE A 105 3.46 -4.15 -5.16
N GLY A 106 2.21 -3.77 -4.95
CA GLY A 106 1.55 -3.93 -3.68
C GLY A 106 0.16 -4.49 -3.82
N PHE A 107 -0.58 -4.47 -2.72
CA PHE A 107 -2.01 -4.74 -2.72
C PHE A 107 -2.68 -4.07 -1.54
N ASP A 108 -3.98 -3.87 -1.71
CA ASP A 108 -4.87 -3.35 -0.70
C ASP A 108 -5.78 -4.48 -0.19
N GLN A 109 -5.82 -4.69 1.13
CA GLN A 109 -6.58 -5.78 1.74
C GLN A 109 -7.22 -5.37 3.07
N TYR A 110 -8.54 -5.22 3.05
CA TYR A 110 -9.39 -5.10 4.23
C TYR A 110 -10.36 -6.28 4.33
N SER A 111 -10.49 -6.83 5.53
CA SER A 111 -11.32 -8.00 5.79
C SER A 111 -11.80 -7.97 7.23
N SER A 112 -12.88 -8.69 7.52
CA SER A 112 -13.36 -8.83 8.90
C SER A 112 -12.25 -9.32 9.84
N VAL A 113 -12.31 -8.93 11.11
CA VAL A 113 -11.30 -9.31 12.12
C VAL A 113 -11.04 -10.82 12.21
N ASN A 114 -12.06 -11.65 11.95
CA ASN A 114 -11.96 -13.11 12.03
C ASN A 114 -11.33 -13.77 10.80
N TRP A 115 -11.46 -13.15 9.62
CA TRP A 115 -10.98 -13.70 8.35
C TRP A 115 -9.69 -13.05 7.86
N TYR A 116 -9.36 -11.87 8.41
CA TYR A 116 -8.25 -11.05 7.96
C TYR A 116 -6.94 -11.83 7.78
N ASN A 117 -6.60 -12.63 8.78
CA ASN A 117 -5.34 -13.35 8.85
C ASN A 117 -5.12 -14.35 7.70
N ASP A 118 -6.16 -15.05 7.27
CA ASP A 118 -6.03 -16.00 6.15
C ASP A 118 -6.06 -15.27 4.80
N SER A 119 -6.85 -14.20 4.72
CA SER A 119 -6.96 -13.39 3.49
C SER A 119 -5.67 -12.60 3.18
N ILE A 120 -5.01 -12.02 4.20
CA ILE A 120 -3.80 -11.21 4.02
C ILE A 120 -2.60 -12.04 3.52
N LEU A 121 -2.42 -13.27 4.03
CA LEU A 121 -1.35 -14.13 3.57
C LEU A 121 -1.58 -14.63 2.14
N THR A 122 -2.83 -14.95 1.80
CA THR A 122 -3.17 -15.44 0.45
C THR A 122 -2.83 -14.36 -0.59
N ASP A 123 -3.28 -13.12 -0.39
CA ASP A 123 -2.94 -12.00 -1.28
C ASP A 123 -1.44 -11.69 -1.30
N CYS A 124 -0.80 -11.74 -0.13
CA CYS A 124 0.63 -11.53 -0.03
C CYS A 124 1.42 -12.56 -0.84
N TYR A 125 1.06 -13.85 -0.82
CA TYR A 125 1.75 -14.85 -1.64
C TYR A 125 1.68 -14.54 -3.13
N THR A 126 0.51 -14.12 -3.62
CA THR A 126 0.35 -13.75 -5.03
C THR A 126 1.20 -12.54 -5.39
N VAL A 127 1.13 -11.46 -4.61
CA VAL A 127 1.92 -10.25 -4.90
C VAL A 127 3.42 -10.47 -4.72
N ALA A 128 3.84 -11.15 -3.66
CA ALA A 128 5.25 -11.37 -3.39
C ALA A 128 5.90 -12.27 -4.46
N ASN A 129 5.22 -13.33 -4.91
CA ASN A 129 5.73 -14.15 -6.01
C ASN A 129 5.79 -13.36 -7.32
N PHE A 130 4.72 -12.64 -7.67
CA PHE A 130 4.71 -11.79 -8.87
C PHE A 130 5.83 -10.74 -8.83
N SER A 131 6.03 -10.10 -7.68
CA SER A 131 7.12 -9.12 -7.49
C SER A 131 8.51 -9.75 -7.68
N LEU A 132 8.72 -10.96 -7.15
CA LEU A 132 9.98 -11.69 -7.34
C LEU A 132 10.21 -12.08 -8.80
N GLU A 133 9.17 -12.48 -9.53
CA GLU A 133 9.24 -12.82 -10.96
C GLU A 133 9.60 -11.61 -11.82
N HIS A 134 9.18 -10.42 -11.40
CA HIS A 134 9.39 -9.16 -12.11
C HIS A 134 10.60 -8.33 -11.59
N ASP A 135 11.36 -8.85 -10.62
CA ASP A 135 12.47 -8.15 -9.95
C ASP A 135 12.05 -6.79 -9.36
N LYS A 136 10.94 -6.80 -8.61
CA LYS A 136 10.33 -5.63 -7.97
C LYS A 136 10.22 -5.80 -6.46
N LEU A 137 10.12 -4.67 -5.75
CA LEU A 137 9.79 -4.67 -4.32
C LEU A 137 8.29 -4.93 -4.12
N ALA A 138 7.97 -5.67 -3.06
CA ALA A 138 6.60 -5.99 -2.70
C ALA A 138 6.17 -5.19 -1.44
N CYS A 139 4.94 -4.67 -1.39
CA CYS A 139 4.40 -4.00 -0.21
C CYS A 139 2.94 -4.38 0.10
N ILE A 140 2.48 -4.14 1.33
CA ILE A 140 1.04 -4.06 1.63
C ILE A 140 0.68 -2.59 1.58
N ALA A 141 0.15 -2.17 0.43
CA ALA A 141 -0.06 -0.76 0.13
C ALA A 141 -1.17 -0.15 1.01
N GLU A 142 -2.17 -0.96 1.36
CA GLU A 142 -3.16 -0.68 2.40
C GLU A 142 -3.64 -1.95 3.09
N THR A 143 -3.90 -1.88 4.39
CA THR A 143 -4.53 -2.98 5.10
C THR A 143 -5.18 -2.61 6.43
N GLY A 144 -6.16 -3.40 6.83
CA GLY A 144 -6.79 -3.26 8.13
C GLY A 144 -8.03 -4.14 8.29
N ILE A 145 -8.69 -3.96 9.43
CA ILE A 145 -10.03 -4.51 9.63
C ILE A 145 -11.01 -3.68 8.79
N GLU A 146 -11.93 -4.34 8.09
CA GLU A 146 -12.97 -3.62 7.33
C GLU A 146 -13.81 -2.72 8.24
N ASP A 147 -14.17 -1.55 7.73
CA ASP A 147 -14.91 -0.49 8.44
C ASP A 147 -14.23 0.12 9.68
N GLY A 148 -13.00 -0.28 10.04
CA GLY A 148 -12.23 0.30 11.14
C GLY A 148 -12.20 -0.59 12.39
N ILE A 149 -11.54 -0.11 13.44
CA ILE A 149 -11.31 -0.90 14.67
C ILE A 149 -12.20 -0.47 15.85
N GLN A 150 -13.05 0.54 15.69
CA GLN A 150 -13.89 1.08 16.76
C GLN A 150 -14.84 0.06 17.40
N ASP A 151 -15.25 -0.96 16.64
CA ASP A 151 -16.15 -2.03 17.11
C ASP A 151 -15.41 -3.33 17.45
N VAL A 152 -14.08 -3.32 17.45
CA VAL A 152 -13.27 -4.51 17.74
C VAL A 152 -13.17 -4.72 19.25
N GLY A 153 -13.75 -5.82 19.74
CA GLY A 153 -13.76 -6.17 21.15
C GLY A 153 -12.44 -6.73 21.69
N TYR A 154 -12.35 -6.83 23.03
CA TYR A 154 -11.18 -7.34 23.76
C TYR A 154 -10.79 -8.80 23.42
N ASP A 155 -11.67 -9.58 22.82
CA ASP A 155 -11.35 -10.92 22.32
C ASP A 155 -10.28 -10.88 21.20
N HIS A 156 -10.15 -9.72 20.52
CA HIS A 156 -9.16 -9.46 19.48
C HIS A 156 -8.08 -8.45 19.94
N LYS A 157 -7.87 -8.26 21.25
CA LYS A 157 -6.93 -7.28 21.81
C LYS A 157 -5.47 -7.37 21.31
N ASN A 158 -5.08 -8.54 20.81
CA ASN A 158 -3.73 -8.83 20.33
C ASN A 158 -3.63 -8.83 18.80
N TRP A 159 -4.65 -8.38 18.08
CA TRP A 159 -4.76 -8.53 16.62
C TRP A 159 -3.51 -8.03 15.87
N PHE A 160 -3.07 -6.78 16.12
CA PHE A 160 -1.89 -6.18 15.47
C PHE A 160 -0.63 -7.05 15.61
N PHE A 161 -0.36 -7.59 16.81
CA PHE A 161 0.82 -8.42 17.03
C PHE A 161 0.62 -9.87 16.58
N LYS A 162 -0.44 -10.53 17.03
CA LYS A 162 -0.63 -11.97 16.86
C LYS A 162 -1.10 -12.33 15.47
N ASP A 163 -2.13 -11.65 14.99
CA ASP A 163 -2.88 -12.04 13.79
C ASP A 163 -2.34 -11.32 12.55
N PHE A 164 -1.67 -10.17 12.73
CA PHE A 164 -0.91 -9.49 11.69
C PHE A 164 0.61 -9.76 11.82
N ALA A 165 1.35 -8.97 12.59
CA ALA A 165 2.82 -8.92 12.51
C ALA A 165 3.52 -10.28 12.73
N LYS A 166 3.19 -11.01 13.78
CA LYS A 166 3.84 -12.28 14.12
C LYS A 166 3.61 -13.36 13.07
N LYS A 167 2.37 -13.52 12.60
CA LYS A 167 2.07 -14.53 11.58
C LYS A 167 2.74 -14.15 10.26
N PHE A 168 2.68 -12.88 9.92
CA PHE A 168 3.31 -12.34 8.73
C PHE A 168 4.83 -12.53 8.70
N MET A 169 5.52 -12.15 9.79
CA MET A 169 6.98 -12.26 9.90
C MET A 169 7.49 -13.69 10.09
N HIS A 170 6.63 -14.64 10.45
CA HIS A 170 6.97 -16.06 10.47
C HIS A 170 6.81 -16.74 9.11
N ASP A 171 6.19 -16.08 8.14
CA ASP A 171 6.04 -16.60 6.79
C ASP A 171 7.31 -16.34 5.97
N ARG A 172 7.75 -17.35 5.20
CA ARG A 172 9.02 -17.27 4.46
C ARG A 172 8.97 -16.30 3.27
N ILE A 173 7.82 -16.16 2.62
CA ILE A 173 7.68 -15.31 1.43
C ILE A 173 7.17 -13.94 1.88
N CYS A 174 6.15 -13.92 2.71
CA CYS A 174 5.50 -12.67 3.12
C CYS A 174 6.37 -11.78 4.00
N SER A 175 7.31 -12.34 4.77
CA SER A 175 8.31 -11.53 5.50
C SER A 175 9.24 -10.69 4.61
N SER A 176 9.18 -10.84 3.27
CA SER A 176 9.93 -9.99 2.32
C SER A 176 9.25 -8.68 1.96
N ILE A 177 7.98 -8.48 2.33
CA ILE A 177 7.24 -7.23 2.12
C ILE A 177 7.93 -6.08 2.87
N VAL A 178 8.15 -4.97 2.18
CA VAL A 178 9.01 -3.89 2.69
C VAL A 178 8.29 -2.88 3.58
N TYR A 179 6.97 -2.74 3.45
CA TYR A 179 6.14 -1.98 4.37
C TYR A 179 4.69 -2.46 4.34
N ALA A 180 3.95 -2.13 5.39
CA ALA A 180 2.50 -2.20 5.42
C ALA A 180 1.93 -0.88 5.96
N LEU A 181 0.84 -0.41 5.35
CA LEU A 181 0.18 0.84 5.73
C LEU A 181 -1.28 0.57 6.08
N THR A 182 -1.78 1.18 7.16
CA THR A 182 -3.20 1.15 7.53
C THR A 182 -3.86 2.50 7.27
N TRP A 183 -5.19 2.54 7.31
CA TRP A 183 -5.95 3.74 6.94
C TRP A 183 -5.93 4.82 8.03
N GLU A 184 -6.52 5.96 7.70
CA GLU A 184 -6.53 7.13 8.57
C GLU A 184 -7.41 6.97 9.83
N ASN A 185 -7.12 7.81 10.82
CA ASN A 185 -8.03 8.06 11.93
C ASN A 185 -8.88 9.30 11.60
N ALA A 186 -9.92 9.12 10.78
CA ALA A 186 -10.72 10.24 10.27
C ALA A 186 -11.64 10.86 11.34
N HIS A 187 -12.20 10.02 12.22
CA HIS A 187 -13.11 10.41 13.29
C HIS A 187 -12.89 9.53 14.53
N PRO A 188 -13.23 9.98 15.75
CA PRO A 188 -13.23 9.12 16.95
C PRO A 188 -14.08 7.84 16.85
N ASP A 189 -14.96 7.73 15.86
CA ASP A 189 -15.82 6.56 15.60
C ASP A 189 -15.48 5.87 14.26
N PHE A 190 -14.40 6.29 13.59
CA PHE A 190 -13.97 5.73 12.31
C PHE A 190 -12.45 5.87 12.19
N TYR A 191 -11.74 4.82 12.60
CA TYR A 191 -10.29 4.85 12.76
C TYR A 191 -9.66 3.46 12.61
N TRP A 192 -8.39 3.43 12.24
CA TRP A 192 -7.62 2.19 12.01
C TRP A 192 -6.40 2.04 12.91
N THR A 193 -5.93 3.13 13.51
CA THR A 193 -4.89 3.10 14.55
C THR A 193 -5.52 3.28 15.93
N PRO A 194 -5.23 2.39 16.90
CA PRO A 194 -5.82 2.43 18.24
C PRO A 194 -5.72 3.80 18.92
N LEU A 195 -6.85 4.29 19.42
CA LEU A 195 -6.91 5.43 20.33
C LEU A 195 -6.58 5.02 21.77
N ASP A 196 -6.39 5.99 22.66
CA ASP A 196 -6.19 5.73 24.08
C ASP A 196 -7.41 5.00 24.68
N GLY A 197 -7.16 3.83 25.27
CA GLY A 197 -8.20 2.98 25.87
C GLY A 197 -8.82 1.95 24.92
N ASP A 198 -8.48 1.98 23.63
CA ASP A 198 -8.96 1.02 22.63
C ASP A 198 -8.58 -0.43 23.00
N ALA A 199 -9.47 -1.38 22.68
CA ALA A 199 -9.29 -2.79 23.01
C ALA A 199 -8.05 -3.41 22.34
N THR A 200 -7.66 -2.93 21.16
CA THR A 200 -6.56 -3.43 20.34
C THR A 200 -5.21 -2.74 20.58
N LEU A 201 -5.20 -1.65 21.36
CA LEU A 201 -3.97 -0.93 21.75
C LEU A 201 -2.89 -1.83 22.37
N PRO A 202 -3.19 -2.82 23.25
CA PRO A 202 -2.17 -3.73 23.76
C PRO A 202 -1.46 -4.51 22.65
N GLY A 203 -2.19 -4.97 21.63
CA GLY A 203 -1.62 -5.66 20.48
C GLY A 203 -0.71 -4.77 19.64
N LEU A 204 -1.07 -3.50 19.44
CA LEU A 204 -0.22 -2.55 18.73
C LEU A 204 1.09 -2.30 19.49
N LYS A 205 1.02 -2.11 20.81
CA LYS A 205 2.21 -1.95 21.66
C LYS A 205 3.14 -3.16 21.58
N MET A 206 2.57 -4.37 21.64
CA MET A 206 3.36 -5.60 21.46
C MET A 206 4.04 -5.67 20.08
N MET A 207 3.39 -5.21 19.02
CA MET A 207 3.99 -5.12 17.69
C MET A 207 5.15 -4.12 17.69
N TYR A 208 4.90 -2.89 18.14
CA TYR A 208 5.90 -1.83 18.23
C TYR A 208 7.15 -2.22 19.05
N GLU A 209 6.98 -2.94 20.15
CA GLU A 209 8.09 -3.40 21.01
C GLU A 209 8.83 -4.64 20.47
N SER A 210 8.36 -5.24 19.37
CA SER A 210 8.93 -6.48 18.81
C SER A 210 9.88 -6.21 17.65
N ASP A 211 10.75 -7.19 17.36
CA ASP A 211 11.61 -7.18 16.16
C ASP A 211 10.82 -7.42 14.85
N PHE A 212 9.48 -7.50 14.88
CA PHE A 212 8.63 -7.74 13.71
C PHE A 212 8.20 -6.47 13.00
N SER A 213 8.50 -5.29 13.53
CA SER A 213 8.14 -4.02 12.92
C SER A 213 9.23 -2.98 13.13
N VAL A 214 9.30 -2.04 12.19
CA VAL A 214 10.21 -0.89 12.24
C VAL A 214 9.35 0.36 12.21
N PHE A 215 9.48 1.20 13.25
CA PHE A 215 8.85 2.50 13.35
C PHE A 215 9.88 3.61 13.16
N ALA A 216 9.41 4.86 12.99
CA ALA A 216 10.27 6.00 12.69
C ALA A 216 11.36 6.25 13.75
N ASP A 217 11.12 5.85 15.00
CA ASP A 217 12.06 5.98 16.10
C ASP A 217 13.06 4.83 16.22
N ASP A 218 12.96 3.78 15.38
CA ASP A 218 13.88 2.66 15.38
C ASP A 218 15.33 3.10 15.10
N SER A 219 16.24 2.62 15.95
CA SER A 219 17.64 3.04 15.91
C SER A 219 18.40 2.58 14.67
N LYS A 220 18.04 1.44 14.07
CA LYS A 220 18.67 0.95 12.83
C LYS A 220 18.13 1.75 11.65
N PHE A 221 16.82 2.00 11.62
CA PHE A 221 16.18 2.84 10.61
C PHE A 221 16.78 4.24 10.58
N LYS A 222 16.89 4.91 11.73
CA LYS A 222 17.55 6.22 11.84
C LYS A 222 19.01 6.22 11.36
N LYS A 223 19.78 5.15 11.63
CA LYS A 223 21.15 5.03 11.13
C LYS A 223 21.22 4.87 9.61
N VAL A 224 20.28 4.12 9.03
CA VAL A 224 20.19 3.97 7.57
C VAL A 224 19.83 5.31 6.95
N LEU A 225 18.80 5.98 7.46
CA LEU A 225 18.40 7.32 7.01
C LEU A 225 19.56 8.33 7.08
N ALA A 226 20.26 8.39 8.21
CA ALA A 226 21.42 9.26 8.39
C ALA A 226 22.54 9.00 7.37
N LYS A 227 22.79 7.73 7.01
CA LYS A 227 23.76 7.35 5.97
C LYS A 227 23.42 7.94 4.60
N TYR A 228 22.12 8.15 4.33
CA TYR A 228 21.62 8.72 3.08
C TYR A 228 21.25 10.21 3.21
N GLY A 229 21.63 10.89 4.29
CA GLY A 229 21.42 12.32 4.49
C GLY A 229 20.12 12.71 5.19
N TYR A 230 19.27 11.75 5.57
CA TYR A 230 17.99 12.00 6.25
C TYR A 230 18.15 12.02 7.77
N ASN A 231 18.80 13.05 8.31
CA ASN A 231 19.16 13.13 9.74
C ASN A 231 18.04 13.67 10.65
N GLU A 232 16.96 14.21 10.09
CA GLU A 232 15.87 14.86 10.83
C GLU A 232 14.51 14.31 10.37
N LEU A 233 14.00 13.30 11.09
CA LEU A 233 12.58 12.93 11.15
C LEU A 233 12.16 12.85 12.62
#